data_AF-A0A022GGD0-F1
#
_entry.id   AF-A0A022GGD0-F1
#
_cell.length_a   1.000
_cell.length_b   1.000
_cell.length_c   1.000
_cell.angle_alpha   90.00
_cell.angle_beta   90.00
_cell.angle_gamma   90.00
#
_symmetry.space_group_name_H-M   'P 1'
#
loop_
_entity.id
_entity.type
_entity.pdbx_description
1 polymer ?
#
loop_
_entity_poly.entity_id
_entity_poly.type
_entity_poly.pdbx_seq_one_letter_code
_entity_poly.pdbx_strand_id
1 'polypeptide(L)'
;MLETMLNQFPPLEQEAFRETCLRNGVAPDGFTVTAVEDAAGAALARRRTVSVGFGREIRQYNGNLGAQWTVDFEDDLRSRVFG
;
A
#
# COMPACT_ATOMS: atom_id res chain seq x y z
N MET A 1 8.00 -10.66 12.16
CA MET A 1 7.10 -9.67 11.55
C MET A 1 7.86 -8.37 11.44
N LEU A 2 8.27 -7.99 10.23
CA LEU A 2 8.94 -6.72 9.98
C LEU A 2 7.88 -5.74 9.49
N GLU A 3 7.66 -4.66 10.23
CA GLU A 3 6.82 -3.56 9.77
C GLU A 3 7.70 -2.47 9.15
N THR A 4 7.33 -2.02 7.97
CA THR A 4 8.02 -0.97 7.21
C THR A 4 7.03 0.11 6.83
N MET A 5 7.47 1.36 6.86
CA MET A 5 6.67 2.50 6.38
C MET A 5 6.92 2.76 4.90
N LEU A 6 6.03 3.51 4.25
CA LEU A 6 6.13 3.85 2.81
C LEU A 6 7.50 4.37 2.38
N ASN A 7 8.15 5.18 3.21
CA ASN A 7 9.48 5.74 2.93
C ASN A 7 10.60 4.68 2.84
N GLN A 8 10.35 3.47 3.35
CA GLN A 8 11.26 2.32 3.27
C GLN A 8 10.92 1.39 2.09
N PHE A 9 9.84 1.65 1.36
CA PHE A 9 9.46 0.83 0.20
C PHE A 9 10.43 1.08 -0.96
N PRO A 10 10.54 0.15 -1.92
CA PRO A 10 11.16 0.41 -3.21
C PRO A 10 10.68 1.74 -3.82
N PRO A 11 11.58 2.55 -4.43
CA PRO A 11 11.23 3.86 -4.97
C PRO A 11 10.09 3.78 -5.99
N LEU A 12 10.06 2.73 -6.81
CA LEU A 12 9.01 2.47 -7.78
C LEU A 12 7.60 2.42 -7.14
N GLU A 13 7.47 1.83 -5.95
CA GLU A 13 6.18 1.77 -5.24
C GLU A 13 5.81 3.12 -4.64
N GLN A 14 6.79 3.85 -4.13
CA GLN A 14 6.58 5.20 -3.60
C GLN A 14 6.11 6.16 -4.71
N GLU A 15 6.75 6.07 -5.88
CA GLU A 15 6.39 6.84 -7.07
C GLU A 15 4.99 6.47 -7.56
N ALA A 16 4.69 5.18 -7.72
CA ALA A 16 3.38 4.71 -8.16
C ALA A 16 2.25 5.15 -7.20
N PHE A 17 2.47 5.07 -5.89
CA PHE A 17 1.52 5.57 -4.89
C PHE A 17 1.28 7.08 -5.04
N ARG A 18 2.36 7.87 -5.13
CA ARG A 18 2.28 9.33 -5.30
C ARG A 18 1.57 9.71 -6.60
N GLU A 19 1.89 9.06 -7.71
CA GLU A 19 1.22 9.26 -8.98
C GLU A 19 -0.27 8.93 -8.91
N THR A 20 -0.63 7.84 -8.23
CA THR A 20 -2.03 7.44 -8.02
C THR A 20 -2.78 8.51 -7.24
N CYS A 21 -2.20 9.01 -6.14
CA CYS A 21 -2.77 10.11 -5.37
C CYS A 21 -2.99 11.37 -6.23
N LEU A 22 -1.97 11.76 -7.00
CA LEU A 22 -2.03 12.93 -7.89
C LEU A 22 -3.11 12.78 -8.97
N ARG A 23 -3.22 11.60 -9.60
CA ARG A 23 -4.23 11.30 -10.62
C ARG A 23 -5.66 11.39 -10.09
N ASN A 24 -5.86 11.03 -8.82
CA ASN A 24 -7.18 11.05 -8.18
C ASN A 24 -7.42 12.36 -7.38
N GLY A 25 -6.48 13.32 -7.43
CA GLY A 25 -6.62 14.61 -6.78
C GLY A 25 -6.59 14.57 -5.25
N VAL A 26 -5.98 13.53 -4.65
CA VAL A 26 -5.86 13.35 -3.20
C VAL A 26 -4.43 13.62 -2.73
N ALA A 27 -4.29 14.12 -1.50
CA ALA A 27 -2.98 14.37 -0.91
C ALA A 27 -2.37 13.06 -0.38
N PRO A 28 -1.16 12.65 -0.82
CA PRO A 28 -0.52 11.43 -0.35
C PRO A 28 -0.22 11.47 1.15
N ASP A 29 0.11 12.65 1.70
CA ASP A 29 0.33 12.85 3.15
C ASP A 29 -0.92 12.60 4.02
N GLY A 30 -2.11 12.53 3.42
CA GLY A 30 -3.33 12.15 4.13
C GLY A 30 -3.43 10.65 4.45
N PHE A 31 -2.56 9.83 3.85
CA PHE A 31 -2.58 8.39 3.98
C PHE A 31 -1.40 7.87 4.81
N THR A 32 -1.69 6.93 5.70
CA THR A 32 -0.67 6.16 6.41
C THR A 32 -0.49 4.83 5.69
N VAL A 33 0.66 4.63 5.04
CA VAL A 33 0.96 3.36 4.36
C VAL A 33 2.05 2.60 5.10
N THR A 34 1.73 1.38 5.51
CA THR A 34 2.66 0.44 6.14
C THR A 34 2.67 -0.89 5.40
N ALA A 35 3.78 -1.62 5.44
CA ALA A 35 3.84 -3.00 4.99
C ALA A 35 4.31 -3.88 6.13
N VAL A 36 3.66 -5.03 6.25
CA VAL A 36 4.08 -6.09 7.13
C VAL A 36 4.61 -7.23 6.27
N GLU A 37 5.85 -7.60 6.51
CA GLU A 37 6.43 -8.83 5.97
C GLU A 37 6.42 -9.93 7.03
N ASP A 38 5.71 -11.00 6.74
CA ASP A 38 5.75 -12.22 7.53
C ASP A 38 6.75 -13.20 6.90
N ALA A 39 7.74 -13.59 7.70
CA ALA A 39 8.70 -14.61 7.34
C ALA A 39 8.09 -15.99 7.63
N ALA A 40 7.07 -16.36 6.86
CA ALA A 40 6.53 -17.71 6.91
C ALA A 40 7.61 -18.69 6.46
N GLY A 41 7.99 -19.61 7.35
CA GLY A 41 9.18 -20.46 7.24
C GLY A 41 9.32 -21.23 5.91
N ALA A 42 10.57 -21.25 5.44
CA ALA A 42 11.24 -22.21 4.56
C ALA A 42 10.64 -22.65 3.20
N ALA A 43 9.38 -22.44 2.85
CA ALA A 43 8.86 -23.01 1.59
C ALA A 43 7.77 -22.22 0.84
N LEU A 44 7.28 -21.09 1.37
CA LEU A 44 6.24 -20.30 0.69
C LEU A 44 6.68 -18.83 0.67
N ALA A 45 6.55 -18.20 -0.50
CA ALA A 45 6.97 -16.83 -0.78
C ALA A 45 6.67 -15.88 0.39
N ARG A 46 7.64 -15.03 0.74
CA ARG A 46 7.50 -13.96 1.74
C ARG A 46 6.15 -13.29 1.55
N ARG A 47 5.27 -13.36 2.56
CA ARG A 47 3.96 -12.72 2.51
C ARG A 47 4.09 -11.30 3.02
N ARG A 48 4.10 -10.34 2.10
CA ARG A 48 4.02 -8.91 2.32
C ARG A 48 2.59 -8.44 2.15
N THR A 49 2.07 -7.81 3.19
CA THR A 49 0.75 -7.18 3.19
C THR A 49 0.93 -5.69 3.37
N VAL A 50 0.40 -4.89 2.44
CA VAL A 50 0.44 -3.42 2.52
C VAL A 50 -0.87 -2.93 3.10
N SER A 51 -0.82 -2.15 4.18
CA SER A 51 -1.97 -1.51 4.78
C SER A 51 -1.96 -0.02 4.43
N VAL A 52 -3.04 0.49 3.86
CA VAL A 52 -3.25 1.92 3.60
C VAL A 52 -4.37 2.40 4.51
N GLY A 53 -4.06 3.36 5.37
CA GLY A 53 -4.99 4.00 6.27
C GLY A 53 -5.33 5.41 5.81
N PHE A 54 -6.61 5.79 5.86
CA PHE A 54 -7.07 7.17 5.67
C PHE A 54 -8.09 7.49 6.76
N GLY A 55 -7.72 8.35 7.72
CA GLY A 55 -8.56 8.65 8.88
C GLY A 55 -8.85 7.40 9.73
N ARG A 56 -10.08 6.89 9.66
CA ARG A 56 -10.53 5.67 10.38
C ARG A 56 -10.56 4.42 9.51
N GLU A 57 -10.44 4.59 8.19
CA GLU A 57 -10.51 3.47 7.25
C GLU A 57 -9.13 2.90 7.02
N ILE A 58 -9.04 1.57 7.04
CA ILE A 58 -7.80 0.85 6.81
C ILE A 58 -8.11 -0.26 5.82
N ARG A 59 -7.40 -0.26 4.69
CA ARG A 59 -7.50 -1.29 3.66
C ARG A 59 -6.17 -2.03 3.55
N GLN A 60 -6.26 -3.34 3.35
CA GLN A 60 -5.11 -4.21 3.23
C GLN A 60 -5.03 -4.77 1.82
N TYR A 61 -3.84 -4.72 1.25
CA TYR A 61 -3.54 -5.11 -0.12
C TYR A 61 -2.40 -6.10 -0.16
N ASN A 62 -2.33 -6.84 -1.27
CA ASN A 62 -1.28 -7.80 -1.52
C ASN A 62 0.00 -7.10 -1.97
N GLY A 63 0.99 -6.99 -1.09
CA GLY A 63 2.29 -6.38 -1.37
C GLY A 63 3.32 -7.32 -2.00
N ASN A 64 2.95 -8.58 -2.28
CA ASN A 64 3.87 -9.58 -2.82
C ASN A 64 4.25 -9.32 -4.28
N LEU A 65 3.42 -8.56 -5.00
CA LEU A 65 3.56 -8.31 -6.43
C LEU A 65 4.15 -6.91 -6.71
N GLY A 66 4.90 -6.36 -5.76
CA GLY A 66 5.46 -5.02 -5.87
C GLY A 66 4.36 -3.96 -5.95
N ALA A 67 4.52 -2.99 -6.84
CA ALA A 67 3.62 -1.83 -6.97
C ALA A 67 2.16 -2.16 -7.35
N GLN A 68 1.80 -3.42 -7.59
CA GLN A 68 0.44 -3.80 -8.00
C GLN A 68 -0.63 -3.40 -6.97
N TRP A 69 -0.30 -3.35 -5.68
CA TRP A 69 -1.23 -2.87 -4.63
C TRP A 69 -1.69 -1.42 -4.88
N THR A 70 -0.90 -0.61 -5.59
CA THR A 70 -1.29 0.78 -5.93
C THR A 70 -2.43 0.83 -6.95
N VAL A 71 -2.57 -0.21 -7.79
CA VAL A 71 -3.68 -0.35 -8.74
C VAL A 71 -4.97 -0.70 -8.01
N ASP A 72 -4.90 -1.66 -7.08
CA ASP A 72 -6.06 -2.00 -6.22
C ASP A 72 -6.47 -0.80 -5.35
N PHE A 73 -5.48 -0.07 -4.83
CA PHE A 73 -5.71 1.18 -4.10
C PHE A 73 -6.36 2.27 -4.98
N GLU A 74 -5.93 2.42 -6.24
CA GLU A 74 -6.56 3.34 -7.19
C GLU A 74 -8.05 2.99 -7.40
N ASP A 75 -8.36 1.70 -7.54
CA ASP A 75 -9.73 1.23 -7.70
C ASP A 75 -10.58 1.54 -6.47
N ASP A 76 -10.07 1.28 -5.26
CA ASP A 76 -10.72 1.62 -4.00
C ASP A 76 -10.93 3.14 -3.85
N LEU A 77 -9.96 3.97 -4.26
CA LEU A 77 -10.10 5.43 -4.29
C LEU A 77 -11.25 5.87 -5.22
N ARG A 78 -11.30 5.32 -6.44
CA ARG A 78 -12.35 5.64 -7.42
C ARG A 78 -13.72 5.18 -6.96
N SER A 79 -13.77 4.04 -6.27
CA SER A 79 -14.97 3.47 -5.66
C SER A 79 -15.41 4.17 -4.37
N ARG A 80 -14.66 5.19 -3.90
CA ARG A 80 -14.92 5.94 -2.65
C ARG A 80 -14.92 5.05 -1.42
N VAL A 81 -13.95 4.13 -1.35
CA VAL A 81 -13.76 3.23 -0.20
C VAL A 81 -13.04 3.91 0.97
N PHE A 82 -12.47 5.10 0.75
CA PHE A 82 -11.78 5.90 1.77
C PHE A 82 -12.55 7.17 2.18
N GLY A 83 -13.89 7.19 2.05
CA GLY A 83 -14.70 8.39 2.31
C GLY A 83 -16.20 8.21 2.15
#